data_AF-A0A3D1XUW7-F1
#
_entry.id   AF-A0A3D1XUW7-F1
#
_cell.length_a   1.000
_cell.length_b   1.000
_cell.length_c   1.000
_cell.angle_alpha   90.00
_cell.angle_beta   90.00
_cell.angle_gamma   90.00
#
_symmetry.space_group_name_H-M   'P 1'
#
loop_
_entity.id
_entity.type
_entity.pdbx_description
1 polymer ?
#
loop_
_entity_poly.entity_id
_entity_poly.type
_entity_poly.pdbx_seq_one_letter_code
_entity_poly.pdbx_strand_id
1 'polypeptide(L)'
;MFYENVELYNIAEINGENLLTRIPDKLRVALNENAKLRALYPAGCEIRFNLKTETGKIILKLKGELGVFFPVVEVYQGAFKAMSYSLGAKPTEIPITLPQNIELLDKISKEKNFPFDSRLFRIMLPYSAAIEIPKIEGDFSPPAKEQTPQTGYIAYGSSITHGSYAVRPTGTYAMRTAQLLGVDLINLGFGGGAHCESQMADYIAERNDWDFATLELGINM
;
A
#
# COMPACT_ATOMS: atom_id res chain seq x y z
N MET A 1 -1.42 -10.28 -0.52
CA MET A 1 -2.34 -11.43 -0.24
C MET A 1 -3.70 -11.19 -0.88
N PHE A 2 -4.50 -12.23 -1.16
CA PHE A 2 -5.91 -12.05 -1.53
C PHE A 2 -6.81 -12.02 -0.29
N TYR A 3 -7.77 -11.12 -0.26
CA TYR A 3 -8.74 -10.98 0.81
C TYR A 3 -10.11 -10.71 0.21
N GLU A 4 -11.07 -11.61 0.45
CA GLU A 4 -12.33 -11.64 -0.28
C GLU A 4 -12.07 -11.63 -1.81
N ASN A 5 -12.54 -10.60 -2.53
CA ASN A 5 -12.41 -10.46 -3.97
C ASN A 5 -11.40 -9.39 -4.42
N VAL A 6 -10.51 -8.96 -3.52
CA VAL A 6 -9.48 -7.94 -3.80
C VAL A 6 -8.08 -8.45 -3.45
N GLU A 7 -7.06 -7.81 -3.99
CA GLU A 7 -5.68 -7.97 -3.55
C GLU A 7 -5.32 -6.91 -2.51
N LEU A 8 -4.76 -7.34 -1.39
CA LEU A 8 -4.09 -6.51 -0.40
C LEU A 8 -2.57 -6.58 -0.68
N TYR A 9 -2.06 -5.60 -1.41
CA TYR A 9 -0.66 -5.53 -1.81
C TYR A 9 0.21 -4.89 -0.71
N ASN A 10 1.44 -5.39 -0.54
CA ASN A 10 2.31 -5.12 0.62
C ASN A 10 1.72 -5.44 1.99
N ILE A 11 0.69 -6.29 2.02
CA ILE A 11 0.14 -6.84 3.26
C ILE A 11 0.46 -8.33 3.25
N ALA A 12 1.27 -8.75 4.22
CA ALA A 12 1.70 -10.12 4.37
C ALA A 12 0.56 -10.98 4.92
N GLU A 13 -0.09 -10.50 5.98
CA GLU A 13 -1.24 -11.15 6.59
C GLU A 13 -2.13 -10.16 7.37
N ILE A 14 -3.28 -10.68 7.82
CA ILE A 14 -4.13 -10.04 8.82
C ILE A 14 -3.93 -10.82 10.11
N ASN A 15 -3.44 -10.15 11.16
CA ASN A 15 -3.09 -10.83 12.40
C ASN A 15 -4.33 -11.20 13.25
N GLY A 16 -4.10 -11.86 14.39
CA GLY A 16 -5.17 -12.31 15.30
C GLY A 16 -6.04 -11.19 15.89
N GLU A 17 -5.64 -9.94 15.78
CA GLU A 17 -6.40 -8.75 16.20
C GLU A 17 -7.13 -8.06 15.04
N ASN A 18 -7.19 -8.71 13.87
CA ASN A 18 -7.73 -8.19 12.63
C ASN A 18 -7.00 -6.94 12.10
N LEU A 19 -5.68 -6.86 12.35
CA LEU A 19 -4.83 -5.77 11.87
C LEU A 19 -3.98 -6.22 10.68
N LEU A 20 -3.86 -5.33 9.70
CA LEU A 20 -3.01 -5.53 8.53
C LEU A 20 -1.54 -5.45 8.96
N THR A 21 -0.71 -6.41 8.54
CA THR A 21 0.74 -6.38 8.78
C THR A 21 1.50 -6.35 7.46
N ARG A 22 2.57 -5.54 7.38
CA ARG A 22 3.46 -5.48 6.19
C ARG A 22 4.43 -6.66 6.09
N ILE A 23 4.61 -7.38 7.18
CA ILE A 23 5.49 -8.55 7.32
C ILE A 23 4.76 -9.64 8.13
N PRO A 24 5.15 -10.92 8.05
CA PRO A 24 4.54 -11.98 8.84
C PRO A 24 4.52 -11.62 10.33
N ASP A 25 3.41 -11.85 11.03
CA ASP A 25 3.21 -11.40 12.41
C ASP A 25 4.21 -12.05 13.36
N LYS A 26 4.58 -13.32 13.08
CA LYS A 26 5.66 -14.02 13.79
C LYS A 26 7.00 -13.29 13.70
N LEU A 27 7.35 -12.76 12.52
CA LEU A 27 8.56 -11.95 12.34
C LEU A 27 8.38 -10.62 13.09
N ARG A 28 7.25 -9.95 12.89
CA ARG A 28 6.93 -8.66 13.52
C ARG A 28 7.18 -8.69 15.02
N VAL A 29 6.62 -9.66 15.75
CA VAL A 29 6.76 -9.76 17.21
C VAL A 29 8.17 -10.11 17.69
N ALA A 30 9.07 -10.53 16.81
CA ALA A 30 10.47 -10.80 17.11
C ALA A 30 11.40 -9.59 16.90
N LEU A 31 10.91 -8.49 16.30
CA LEU A 31 11.70 -7.29 16.02
C LEU A 31 11.69 -6.29 17.20
N ASN A 32 12.41 -5.18 17.07
CA ASN A 32 12.35 -4.08 18.03
C ASN A 32 10.93 -3.47 18.13
N GLU A 33 10.64 -2.76 19.23
CA GLU A 33 9.32 -2.17 19.51
C GLU A 33 8.81 -1.21 18.43
N ASN A 34 9.70 -0.42 17.82
CA ASN A 34 9.30 0.49 16.75
C ASN A 34 8.96 -0.27 15.46
N ALA A 35 9.75 -1.28 15.08
CA ALA A 35 9.43 -2.13 13.93
C ALA A 35 8.11 -2.91 14.13
N LYS A 36 7.92 -3.48 15.33
CA LYS A 36 6.68 -4.13 15.76
C LYS A 36 5.45 -3.27 15.52
N LEU A 37 5.51 -2.01 15.92
CA LEU A 37 4.42 -1.04 15.76
C LEU A 37 4.26 -0.61 14.30
N ARG A 38 5.36 -0.21 13.64
CA ARG A 38 5.33 0.35 12.29
C ARG A 38 4.97 -0.68 11.23
N ALA A 39 5.16 -1.97 11.48
CA ALA A 39 4.68 -3.04 10.62
C ALA A 39 3.14 -3.09 10.51
N LEU A 40 2.41 -2.56 11.49
CA LEU A 40 0.94 -2.48 11.48
C LEU A 40 0.42 -1.27 10.68
N TYR A 41 1.30 -0.36 10.27
CA TYR A 41 0.90 0.83 9.53
C TYR A 41 1.10 0.53 8.04
N PRO A 42 0.07 0.71 7.20
CA PRO A 42 0.08 0.22 5.83
C PRO A 42 0.83 1.16 4.87
N ALA A 43 2.03 1.59 5.26
CA ALA A 43 2.91 2.41 4.45
C ALA A 43 3.29 1.69 3.15
N GLY A 44 2.92 2.28 2.02
CA GLY A 44 3.13 1.68 0.69
C GLY A 44 2.18 0.52 0.37
N CYS A 45 1.16 0.26 1.20
CA CYS A 45 0.17 -0.78 0.90
C CYS A 45 -0.95 -0.26 0.01
N GLU A 46 -1.54 -1.18 -0.74
CA GLU A 46 -2.63 -0.91 -1.66
C GLU A 46 -3.74 -1.95 -1.53
N ILE A 47 -4.97 -1.53 -1.77
CA ILE A 47 -6.07 -2.44 -2.12
C ILE A 47 -6.25 -2.37 -3.64
N ARG A 48 -6.04 -3.49 -4.34
CA ARG A 48 -6.05 -3.56 -5.81
C ARG A 48 -7.15 -4.49 -6.31
N PHE A 49 -7.91 -4.04 -7.29
CA PHE A 49 -9.02 -4.82 -7.84
C PHE A 49 -9.54 -4.26 -9.15
N ASN A 50 -10.18 -5.12 -9.94
CA ASN A 50 -11.06 -4.74 -11.03
C ASN A 50 -12.50 -4.68 -10.53
N LEU A 51 -13.26 -3.69 -10.99
CA LEU A 51 -14.70 -3.59 -10.73
C LEU A 51 -15.46 -4.20 -11.91
N LYS A 52 -16.32 -5.20 -11.64
CA LYS A 52 -17.11 -5.90 -12.67
C LYS A 52 -18.53 -5.36 -12.83
N THR A 53 -19.01 -4.60 -11.84
CA THR A 53 -20.32 -3.93 -11.83
C THR A 53 -20.18 -2.43 -12.09
N GLU A 54 -21.29 -1.69 -12.13
CA GLU A 54 -21.23 -0.23 -12.29
C GLU A 54 -20.63 0.48 -11.06
N THR A 55 -20.88 -0.05 -9.87
CA THR A 55 -20.46 0.54 -8.60
C THR A 55 -20.06 -0.51 -7.57
N GLY A 56 -19.31 -0.05 -6.57
CA GLY A 56 -19.00 -0.76 -5.33
C GLY A 56 -18.53 0.24 -4.27
N LYS A 57 -18.18 -0.24 -3.09
CA LYS A 57 -17.56 0.56 -2.03
C LYS A 57 -16.67 -0.29 -1.13
N ILE A 58 -15.64 0.35 -0.57
CA ILE A 58 -14.81 -0.22 0.48
C ILE A 58 -14.93 0.68 1.70
N ILE A 59 -15.22 0.10 2.85
CA ILE A 59 -15.29 0.83 4.12
C ILE A 59 -13.95 0.70 4.81
N LEU A 60 -13.35 1.84 5.17
CA LEU A 60 -12.08 1.91 5.89
C LEU A 60 -12.27 2.69 7.20
N LYS A 61 -11.56 2.30 8.26
CA LYS A 61 -11.50 3.09 9.50
C LYS A 61 -10.13 3.01 10.15
N LEU A 62 -9.80 4.01 10.95
CA LEU A 62 -8.59 3.95 11.77
C LEU A 62 -8.75 2.96 12.92
N LYS A 63 -7.67 2.25 13.23
CA LYS A 63 -7.51 1.59 14.51
C LYS A 63 -6.98 2.59 15.53
N GLY A 64 -7.81 2.96 16.51
CA GLY A 64 -7.45 3.88 17.58
C GLY A 64 -7.73 5.34 17.24
N GLU A 65 -7.05 6.23 17.96
CA GLU A 65 -7.26 7.68 17.86
C GLU A 65 -6.47 8.32 16.72
N LEU A 66 -6.94 9.49 16.27
CA LEU A 66 -6.24 10.27 15.27
C LEU A 66 -4.89 10.76 15.82
N GLY A 67 -3.80 10.35 15.18
CA GLY A 67 -2.46 10.83 15.50
C GLY A 67 -2.18 12.24 14.98
N VAL A 68 -0.91 12.64 15.06
CA VAL A 68 -0.43 13.97 14.60
C VAL A 68 -0.55 14.13 13.08
N PHE A 69 -0.45 13.03 12.33
CA PHE A 69 -0.52 13.03 10.87
C PHE A 69 -1.91 12.61 10.40
N PHE A 70 -2.52 13.40 9.51
CA PHE A 70 -3.80 13.08 8.90
C PHE A 70 -3.67 11.84 7.99
N PRO A 71 -4.38 10.74 8.28
CA PRO A 71 -4.32 9.54 7.48
C PRO A 71 -5.16 9.72 6.22
N VAL A 72 -4.47 10.00 5.12
CA VAL A 72 -5.08 10.19 3.80
C VAL A 72 -5.04 8.88 3.02
N VAL A 73 -6.18 8.53 2.45
CA VAL A 73 -6.34 7.48 1.43
C VAL A 73 -6.44 8.13 0.06
N GLU A 74 -5.78 7.56 -0.94
CA GLU A 74 -5.89 8.03 -2.33
C GLU A 74 -6.42 6.93 -3.23
N VAL A 75 -7.46 7.24 -4.01
CA VAL A 75 -8.04 6.32 -4.99
C VAL A 75 -7.47 6.62 -6.37
N TYR A 76 -6.95 5.59 -7.02
CA TYR A 76 -6.38 5.62 -8.35
C TYR A 76 -7.12 4.66 -9.29
N GLN A 77 -7.22 5.07 -10.54
CA GLN A 77 -7.60 4.26 -11.69
C GLN A 77 -6.35 4.09 -12.56
N GLY A 78 -5.71 2.93 -12.52
CA GLY A 78 -4.39 2.69 -13.08
C GLY A 78 -3.35 3.66 -12.51
N ALA A 79 -2.85 4.57 -13.34
CA ALA A 79 -1.91 5.63 -12.95
C ALA A 79 -2.59 6.98 -12.62
N PHE A 80 -3.91 7.11 -12.80
CA PHE A 80 -4.63 8.37 -12.63
C PHE A 80 -5.23 8.48 -11.24
N LYS A 81 -4.88 9.54 -10.51
CA LYS A 81 -5.52 9.85 -9.22
C LYS A 81 -6.95 10.35 -9.46
N ALA A 82 -7.93 9.66 -8.87
CA ALA A 82 -9.34 10.02 -8.97
C ALA A 82 -9.82 10.84 -7.76
N MET A 83 -9.50 10.41 -6.54
CA MET A 83 -10.04 11.03 -5.32
C MET A 83 -9.11 10.85 -4.10
N SER A 84 -9.37 11.60 -3.04
CA SER A 84 -8.73 11.41 -1.74
C SER A 84 -9.73 11.55 -0.59
N TYR A 85 -9.50 10.76 0.45
CA TYR A 85 -10.34 10.70 1.64
C TYR A 85 -9.46 10.81 2.88
N SER A 86 -9.94 11.49 3.90
CA SER A 86 -9.31 11.50 5.23
C SER A 86 -10.01 10.47 6.11
N LEU A 87 -9.24 9.56 6.72
CA LEU A 87 -9.78 8.59 7.66
C LEU A 87 -9.86 9.17 9.07
N GLY A 88 -10.82 8.67 9.84
CA GLY A 88 -10.93 8.92 11.28
C GLY A 88 -11.37 7.65 12.01
N ALA A 89 -11.74 7.82 13.28
CA ALA A 89 -12.28 6.72 14.09
C ALA A 89 -13.65 6.22 13.57
N LYS A 90 -14.43 7.10 12.93
CA LYS A 90 -15.68 6.73 12.27
C LYS A 90 -15.38 6.05 10.92
N PRO A 91 -16.07 4.95 10.58
CA PRO A 91 -15.96 4.33 9.27
C PRO A 91 -16.19 5.34 8.15
N THR A 92 -15.29 5.34 7.17
CA THR A 92 -15.34 6.17 5.97
C THR A 92 -15.64 5.28 4.77
N GLU A 93 -16.69 5.62 4.03
CA GLU A 93 -17.01 4.91 2.79
C GLU A 93 -16.15 5.45 1.65
N ILE A 94 -15.48 4.54 0.95
CA ILE A 94 -14.72 4.83 -0.27
C ILE A 94 -15.56 4.33 -1.45
N PRO A 95 -16.37 5.19 -2.09
CA PRO A 95 -17.18 4.81 -3.24
C PRO A 95 -16.29 4.52 -4.45
N ILE A 96 -16.64 3.46 -5.18
CA ILE A 96 -15.98 3.01 -6.39
C ILE A 96 -16.99 3.05 -7.52
N THR A 97 -16.65 3.76 -8.59
CA THR A 97 -17.46 3.86 -9.80
C THR A 97 -16.54 3.93 -10.99
N LEU A 98 -16.86 3.19 -12.05
CA LEU A 98 -16.10 3.25 -13.29
C LEU A 98 -16.15 4.68 -13.87
N PRO A 99 -15.00 5.26 -14.26
CA PRO A 99 -14.99 6.57 -14.90
C PRO A 99 -15.75 6.52 -16.23
N GLN A 100 -16.54 7.56 -16.51
CA GLN A 100 -17.27 7.69 -17.79
C GLN A 100 -16.32 7.66 -19.01
N ASN A 101 -15.07 8.11 -18.83
CA ASN A 101 -14.08 8.23 -19.90
C ASN A 101 -13.05 7.10 -19.89
N ILE A 102 -13.42 5.88 -19.47
CA ILE A 102 -12.47 4.76 -19.30
C ILE A 102 -11.68 4.42 -20.58
N GLU A 103 -12.31 4.51 -21.75
CA GLU A 103 -11.64 4.26 -23.03
C GLU A 103 -10.57 5.33 -23.36
N LEU A 104 -10.78 6.57 -22.92
CA LEU A 104 -9.76 7.61 -23.06
C LEU A 104 -8.58 7.36 -22.11
N LEU A 105 -8.86 6.93 -20.88
CA LEU A 105 -7.81 6.57 -19.92
C LEU A 105 -6.97 5.38 -20.42
N ASP A 106 -7.61 4.39 -21.04
CA ASP A 106 -6.95 3.25 -21.67
C ASP A 106 -6.02 3.68 -22.82
N LYS A 107 -6.54 4.52 -23.73
CA LYS A 107 -5.74 5.10 -24.82
C LYS A 107 -4.52 5.85 -24.29
N ILE A 108 -4.70 6.76 -23.32
CA ILE A 108 -3.59 7.53 -22.74
C ILE A 108 -2.59 6.61 -22.03
N SER A 109 -3.06 5.60 -21.31
CA SER A 109 -2.19 4.66 -20.60
C SER A 109 -1.29 3.89 -21.55
N LYS A 110 -1.84 3.43 -22.69
CA LYS A 110 -1.07 2.76 -23.75
C LYS A 110 -0.08 3.72 -24.42
N GLU A 111 -0.51 4.93 -24.78
CA GLU A 111 0.35 5.94 -25.41
C GLU A 111 1.51 6.40 -24.51
N LYS A 112 1.28 6.50 -23.19
CA LYS A 112 2.28 6.89 -22.19
C LYS A 112 3.03 5.72 -21.58
N ASN A 113 2.69 4.49 -21.96
CA ASN A 113 3.23 3.26 -21.39
C ASN A 113 3.18 3.26 -19.85
N PHE A 114 2.01 3.57 -19.28
CA PHE A 114 1.86 3.57 -17.83
C PHE A 114 1.94 2.15 -17.26
N PRO A 115 2.54 2.00 -16.06
CA PRO A 115 2.90 0.69 -15.52
C PRO A 115 1.72 -0.08 -14.89
N PHE A 116 0.56 0.56 -14.76
CA PHE A 116 -0.67 -0.07 -14.26
C PHE A 116 -1.76 0.05 -15.32
N ASP A 117 -2.52 -1.03 -15.50
CA ASP A 117 -3.66 -1.07 -16.42
C ASP A 117 -4.72 -0.03 -16.03
N SER A 118 -5.31 0.63 -17.01
CA SER A 118 -6.24 1.73 -16.79
C SER A 118 -7.57 1.28 -16.19
N ARG A 119 -7.92 -0.01 -16.19
CA ARG A 119 -9.14 -0.56 -15.58
C ARG A 119 -8.90 -1.08 -14.16
N LEU A 120 -7.65 -1.17 -13.72
CA LEU A 120 -7.30 -1.54 -12.36
C LEU A 120 -7.58 -0.38 -11.38
N PHE A 121 -8.39 -0.63 -10.36
CA PHE A 121 -8.50 0.26 -9.21
C PHE A 121 -7.40 -0.02 -8.21
N ARG A 122 -6.86 1.05 -7.62
CA ARG A 122 -5.83 1.01 -6.58
C ARG A 122 -6.17 2.01 -5.49
N ILE A 123 -6.36 1.53 -4.28
CA ILE A 123 -6.58 2.37 -3.09
C ILE A 123 -5.28 2.40 -2.29
N MET A 124 -4.58 3.53 -2.31
CA MET A 124 -3.35 3.74 -1.56
C MET A 124 -3.69 3.99 -0.09
N LEU A 125 -3.16 3.15 0.80
CA LEU A 125 -3.42 3.21 2.23
C LEU A 125 -2.50 4.23 2.93
N PRO A 126 -2.94 4.79 4.08
CA PRO A 126 -2.14 5.78 4.80
C PRO A 126 -0.92 5.12 5.46
N TYR A 127 0.20 5.84 5.53
CA TYR A 127 1.38 5.34 6.26
C TYR A 127 1.35 5.64 7.76
N SER A 128 0.47 6.54 8.21
CA SER A 128 0.59 7.17 9.53
C SER A 128 -0.14 6.46 10.68
N ALA A 129 -1.02 5.50 10.38
CA ALA A 129 -1.83 4.83 11.38
C ALA A 129 -2.24 3.43 10.89
N ALA A 130 -2.47 2.51 11.84
CA ALA A 130 -3.12 1.24 11.54
C ALA A 130 -4.57 1.47 11.12
N ILE A 131 -5.05 0.63 10.21
CA ILE A 131 -6.42 0.69 9.70
C ILE A 131 -7.10 -0.65 9.83
N GLU A 132 -8.42 -0.64 9.78
CA GLU A 132 -9.26 -1.81 9.60
C GLU A 132 -10.07 -1.66 8.30
N ILE A 133 -10.48 -2.79 7.73
CA ILE A 133 -11.37 -2.87 6.57
C ILE A 133 -12.70 -3.51 7.05
N PRO A 134 -13.64 -2.73 7.63
CA PRO A 134 -14.88 -3.31 8.14
C PRO A 134 -15.74 -4.01 7.11
N LYS A 135 -15.68 -3.59 5.83
CA LYS A 135 -16.54 -4.13 4.78
C LYS A 135 -16.01 -3.84 3.38
N ILE A 136 -16.20 -4.81 2.49
CA ILE A 136 -16.04 -4.67 1.05
C ILE A 136 -17.40 -5.00 0.43
N GLU A 137 -17.93 -4.12 -0.42
CA GLU A 137 -19.21 -4.31 -1.12
C GLU A 137 -19.03 -4.05 -2.62
N GLY A 138 -19.30 -5.05 -3.44
CA GLY A 138 -19.21 -4.94 -4.90
C GLY A 138 -18.75 -6.25 -5.52
N ASP A 139 -18.94 -6.39 -6.83
CA ASP A 139 -18.35 -7.48 -7.59
C ASP A 139 -16.95 -7.06 -8.06
N PHE A 140 -15.96 -7.58 -7.34
CA PHE A 140 -14.55 -7.32 -7.60
C PHE A 140 -13.84 -8.58 -8.11
N SER A 141 -12.68 -8.37 -8.69
CA SER A 141 -11.68 -9.43 -8.84
C SER A 141 -10.29 -8.87 -8.60
N PRO A 142 -9.35 -9.66 -8.09
CA PRO A 142 -7.94 -9.27 -8.04
C PRO A 142 -7.39 -8.89 -9.43
N PRO A 143 -6.29 -8.12 -9.49
CA PRO A 143 -5.59 -7.87 -10.75
C PRO A 143 -5.12 -9.16 -11.41
N ALA A 144 -5.17 -9.21 -12.75
CA ALA A 144 -4.34 -10.14 -13.51
C ALA A 144 -2.88 -9.68 -13.46
N LYS A 145 -1.94 -10.61 -13.67
CA LYS A 145 -0.50 -10.34 -13.56
C LYS A 145 -0.06 -9.21 -14.50
N GLU A 146 -0.66 -9.11 -15.67
CA GLU A 146 -0.33 -8.14 -16.71
C GLU A 146 -0.85 -6.73 -16.40
N GLN A 147 -1.69 -6.57 -15.38
CA GLN A 147 -2.26 -5.28 -14.99
C GLN A 147 -1.39 -4.49 -14.02
N THR A 148 -0.32 -5.11 -13.50
CA THR A 148 0.61 -4.53 -12.54
C THR A 148 2.03 -4.51 -13.10
N PRO A 149 2.93 -3.67 -12.54
CA PRO A 149 4.34 -3.71 -12.90
C PRO A 149 4.91 -5.11 -12.69
N GLN A 150 5.79 -5.55 -13.60
CA GLN A 150 6.46 -6.86 -13.49
C GLN A 150 7.72 -6.82 -12.62
N THR A 151 8.27 -5.62 -12.42
CA THR A 151 9.50 -5.42 -11.66
C THR A 151 9.16 -5.01 -10.24
N GLY A 152 9.61 -5.77 -9.25
CA GLY A 152 9.45 -5.47 -7.83
C GLY A 152 10.64 -4.68 -7.29
N TYR A 153 10.35 -3.72 -6.41
CA TYR A 153 11.33 -2.82 -5.81
C TYR A 153 11.18 -2.78 -4.30
N ILE A 154 12.16 -3.28 -3.54
CA ILE A 154 12.17 -3.12 -2.09
C ILE A 154 12.80 -1.77 -1.69
N ALA A 155 12.08 -0.99 -0.87
CA ALA A 155 12.67 0.12 -0.13
C ALA A 155 12.67 -0.21 1.37
N TYR A 156 13.85 -0.45 1.94
CA TYR A 156 14.02 -0.67 3.38
C TYR A 156 14.72 0.54 4.02
N GLY A 157 14.26 0.94 5.20
CA GLY A 157 14.89 2.02 5.94
C GLY A 157 14.05 2.59 7.06
N SER A 158 14.32 3.84 7.43
CA SER A 158 13.82 4.51 8.62
C SER A 158 12.43 5.14 8.44
N SER A 159 12.17 6.20 9.20
CA SER A 159 10.99 7.06 9.07
C SER A 159 10.92 7.75 7.71
N ILE A 160 12.08 7.99 7.08
CA ILE A 160 12.18 8.59 5.76
C ILE A 160 11.59 7.62 4.72
N THR A 161 12.05 6.36 4.72
CA THR A 161 11.50 5.29 3.86
C THR A 161 10.03 5.01 4.16
N HIS A 162 9.65 5.01 5.45
CA HIS A 162 8.27 4.83 5.89
C HIS A 162 7.32 5.90 5.33
N GLY A 163 7.84 7.11 5.07
CA GLY A 163 7.09 8.21 4.50
C GLY A 163 6.73 9.32 5.49
N SER A 164 7.36 9.37 6.66
CA SER A 164 7.11 10.41 7.66
C SER A 164 7.21 11.81 7.05
N TYR A 165 6.27 12.68 7.44
CA TYR A 165 6.10 14.06 6.95
C TYR A 165 5.71 14.21 5.46
N ALA A 166 5.51 13.12 4.71
CA ALA A 166 4.88 13.24 3.39
C ALA A 166 3.39 13.63 3.55
N VAL A 167 2.93 14.64 2.81
CA VAL A 167 1.53 15.11 2.92
C VAL A 167 0.51 14.02 2.53
N ARG A 168 0.89 13.12 1.63
CA ARG A 168 0.02 12.06 1.07
C ARG A 168 0.83 10.78 0.85
N PRO A 169 0.21 9.58 0.87
CA PRO A 169 0.94 8.31 0.75
C PRO A 169 1.75 8.20 -0.54
N THR A 170 1.22 8.68 -1.69
CA THR A 170 1.97 8.68 -2.96
C THR A 170 3.01 9.80 -3.08
N GLY A 171 3.11 10.69 -2.08
CA GLY A 171 4.10 11.77 -2.03
C GLY A 171 5.42 11.37 -1.37
N THR A 172 5.49 10.18 -0.77
CA THR A 172 6.71 9.64 -0.17
C THR A 172 7.78 9.41 -1.24
N TYR A 173 9.06 9.56 -0.90
CA TYR A 173 10.12 9.41 -1.90
C TYR A 173 10.14 7.98 -2.49
N ALA A 174 9.84 6.96 -1.67
CA ALA A 174 9.79 5.57 -2.12
C ALA A 174 8.69 5.36 -3.18
N MET A 175 7.48 5.88 -2.93
CA MET A 175 6.39 5.83 -3.92
C MET A 175 6.72 6.63 -5.17
N ARG A 176 7.32 7.82 -5.04
CA ARG A 176 7.72 8.64 -6.19
C ARG A 176 8.79 7.96 -7.03
N THR A 177 9.75 7.30 -6.40
CA THR A 177 10.78 6.51 -7.07
C THR A 177 10.15 5.37 -7.86
N ALA A 178 9.25 4.60 -7.23
CA ALA A 178 8.55 3.49 -7.89
C ALA A 178 7.71 3.96 -9.09
N GLN A 179 7.00 5.08 -8.94
CA GLN A 179 6.23 5.70 -10.03
C GLN A 179 7.11 6.14 -11.21
N LEU A 180 8.27 6.75 -10.93
CA LEU A 180 9.19 7.22 -11.98
C LEU A 180 9.87 6.07 -12.71
N LEU A 181 10.16 4.97 -12.02
CA LEU A 181 10.76 3.77 -12.61
C LEU A 181 9.73 2.83 -13.25
N GLY A 182 8.44 3.01 -12.95
CA GLY A 182 7.38 2.12 -13.43
C GLY A 182 7.43 0.73 -12.81
N VAL A 183 7.78 0.64 -11.52
CA VAL A 183 7.99 -0.62 -10.78
C VAL A 183 7.03 -0.73 -9.61
N ASP A 184 6.87 -1.93 -9.07
CA ASP A 184 6.00 -2.21 -7.94
C ASP A 184 6.76 -2.11 -6.61
N LEU A 185 6.36 -1.16 -5.76
CA LEU A 185 7.09 -0.87 -4.52
C LEU A 185 6.73 -1.89 -3.45
N ILE A 186 7.71 -2.43 -2.74
CA ILE A 186 7.57 -3.10 -1.45
C ILE A 186 8.20 -2.19 -0.39
N ASN A 187 7.38 -1.46 0.36
CA ASN A 187 7.87 -0.51 1.35
C ASN A 187 8.06 -1.21 2.70
N LEU A 188 9.33 -1.41 3.08
CA LEU A 188 9.78 -1.92 4.36
C LEU A 188 10.46 -0.83 5.21
N GLY A 189 9.94 0.39 5.14
CA GLY A 189 10.34 1.48 6.02
C GLY A 189 9.74 1.35 7.42
N PHE A 190 10.54 1.43 8.47
CA PHE A 190 10.12 1.36 9.87
C PHE A 190 10.69 2.55 10.66
N GLY A 191 9.85 3.56 10.91
CA GLY A 191 10.25 4.74 11.67
C GLY A 191 10.75 4.41 13.08
N GLY A 192 12.02 4.72 13.36
CA GLY A 192 12.71 4.39 14.61
C GLY A 192 13.02 2.89 14.80
N GLY A 193 12.78 2.04 13.81
CA GLY A 193 12.86 0.58 13.94
C GLY A 193 13.65 -0.14 12.85
N ALA A 194 14.48 0.57 12.10
CA ALA A 194 15.32 -0.02 11.05
C ALA A 194 16.74 -0.28 11.57
N HIS A 195 16.90 -1.30 12.42
CA HIS A 195 18.17 -1.58 13.10
C HIS A 195 19.03 -2.64 12.38
N CYS A 196 18.63 -3.03 11.16
CA CYS A 196 19.26 -4.11 10.40
C CYS A 196 19.29 -5.44 11.17
N GLU A 197 18.20 -5.78 11.85
CA GLU A 197 18.08 -7.08 12.51
C GLU A 197 18.23 -8.22 11.51
N SER A 198 18.95 -9.28 11.89
CA SER A 198 19.23 -10.40 11.00
C SER A 198 17.94 -11.04 10.50
N GLN A 199 16.92 -11.17 11.34
CA GLN A 199 15.62 -11.74 10.95
C GLN A 199 14.91 -10.92 9.86
N MET A 200 15.11 -9.59 9.81
CA MET A 200 14.58 -8.75 8.74
C MET A 200 15.41 -8.89 7.46
N ALA A 201 16.73 -8.98 7.58
CA ALA A 201 17.61 -9.22 6.44
C ALA A 201 17.32 -10.59 5.79
N ASP A 202 17.17 -11.63 6.60
CA ASP A 202 16.78 -12.98 6.16
C ASP A 202 15.43 -12.94 5.46
N TYR A 203 14.43 -12.27 6.05
CA TYR A 203 13.12 -12.11 5.41
C TYR A 203 13.20 -11.40 4.06
N ILE A 204 13.98 -10.34 3.93
CA ILE A 204 14.18 -9.65 2.64
C ILE A 204 14.86 -10.59 1.63
N ALA A 205 15.88 -11.33 2.05
CA ALA A 205 16.63 -12.25 1.18
C ALA A 205 15.80 -13.46 0.72
N GLU A 206 14.87 -13.95 1.55
CA GLU A 206 14.00 -15.09 1.24
C GLU A 206 12.85 -14.73 0.29
N ARG A 207 12.54 -13.44 0.12
CA ARG A 207 11.51 -12.98 -0.82
C ARG A 207 11.93 -13.22 -2.27
N ASN A 208 10.95 -13.57 -3.09
CA ASN A 208 11.11 -13.86 -4.52
C ASN A 208 10.27 -12.94 -5.42
N ASP A 209 9.74 -11.86 -4.87
CA ASP A 209 8.84 -10.89 -5.50
C ASP A 209 9.49 -9.50 -5.67
N TRP A 210 10.82 -9.46 -5.81
CA TRP A 210 11.59 -8.22 -6.02
C TRP A 210 12.80 -8.44 -6.92
N ASP A 211 13.22 -7.39 -7.62
CA ASP A 211 14.34 -7.41 -8.57
C ASP A 211 15.51 -6.52 -8.10
N PHE A 212 15.21 -5.44 -7.39
CA PHE A 212 16.23 -4.59 -6.77
C PHE A 212 15.74 -3.97 -5.47
N ALA A 213 16.69 -3.52 -4.66
CA ALA A 213 16.42 -2.90 -3.38
C ALA A 213 17.21 -1.60 -3.18
N THR A 214 16.64 -0.66 -2.44
CA THR A 214 17.36 0.45 -1.84
C THR A 214 17.31 0.31 -0.32
N LEU A 215 18.45 0.60 0.32
CA LEU A 215 18.62 0.52 1.77
C LEU A 215 19.01 1.91 2.29
N GLU A 216 18.09 2.56 2.98
CA GLU A 216 18.33 3.84 3.66
C GLU A 216 18.62 3.56 5.14
N LEU A 217 19.91 3.60 5.51
CA LEU A 217 20.42 3.13 6.80
C LEU A 217 21.13 4.24 7.60
N GLY A 218 21.30 4.01 8.90
CA GLY A 218 22.16 4.81 9.79
C GLY A 218 21.41 5.63 10.84
N ILE A 219 20.29 6.29 10.50
CA ILE A 219 19.62 7.23 11.42
C ILE A 219 18.93 6.56 12.63
N ASN A 220 18.61 5.27 12.54
CA ASN A 220 17.98 4.50 13.62
C ASN A 220 18.99 3.64 14.41
N MET A 221 20.28 3.62 14.04
CA MET A 221 21.28 2.70 14.60
C MET A 221 21.99 3.29 15.82
#